data_AF-A0A2T0FM44-F1
#
_entry.id   AF-A0A2T0FM44-F1
#
_cell.length_a   1.000
_cell.length_b   1.000
_cell.length_c   1.000
_cell.angle_alpha   90.00
_cell.angle_beta   90.00
_cell.angle_gamma   90.00
#
_symmetry.space_group_name_H-M   'P 1'
#
loop_
_entity.id
_entity.type
_entity.pdbx_description
1 polymer ?
#
loop_
_entity_poly.entity_id
_entity_poly.type
_entity_poly.pdbx_seq_one_letter_code
_entity_poly.pdbx_strand_id
1 'polypeptide(L)'
;MQEALVAAGHPGCQQGNGIFIKPCVQQEVDFYHRLLEKDSPLLDVVPVFMGTLVSGAKKAHDQLLLNEDLEQIDPDQFSQLASDGELSIVLRDELVGFVKPTIADIKLGFRLWDEMAPAAKKQRLDNVSKTTTSGSLGFRIAGMSVVLPDGSRKVFDKQFGREPTAENINDYLVQLFPQVENEYVWAVIDSIVQRIEHIIECLKLEPTKMYSCSLLIIYEGSLSDLQAKIEHQYQAEPEQDSDTDGDLEDEPAMVTVKLIDFAHSTLASEPDLQVIEGLNNVSKHLMPNTIEDIREFVELASRKDVKSVIIKTNSDSSTKFKLRGHRFVYTLNVESAERAKKIRESLPPGLDIVDISSKAPKFAI
;
A
#
# COMPACT_ATOMS: atom_id res chain seq x y z
N MET A 1 -18.35 -19.06 -2.31
CA MET A 1 -17.07 -19.22 -1.60
C MET A 1 -16.10 -18.26 -2.24
N GLN A 2 -15.89 -17.13 -1.59
CA GLN A 2 -14.87 -16.16 -1.97
C GLN A 2 -13.54 -16.90 -1.75
N GLU A 3 -12.82 -17.21 -2.84
CA GLU A 3 -11.44 -17.69 -2.70
C GLU A 3 -10.73 -16.62 -1.89
N ALA A 4 -10.41 -16.95 -0.63
CA ALA A 4 -9.76 -16.03 0.29
C ALA A 4 -8.55 -15.47 -0.46
N LEU A 5 -8.58 -14.17 -0.76
CA LEU A 5 -7.39 -13.45 -1.12
C LEU A 5 -6.51 -13.53 0.12
N VAL A 6 -5.69 -14.56 0.23
CA VAL A 6 -4.73 -14.67 1.33
C VAL A 6 -3.68 -13.59 1.08
N ALA A 7 -4.00 -12.39 1.53
CA ALA A 7 -3.18 -11.20 1.58
C ALA A 7 -2.05 -11.42 2.60
N ALA A 8 -1.19 -12.40 2.33
CA ALA A 8 0.03 -12.67 3.10
C ALA A 8 0.86 -13.82 2.50
N GLY A 9 0.29 -14.68 1.65
CA GLY A 9 1.02 -15.84 1.10
C GLY A 9 1.66 -16.75 2.16
N HIS A 10 1.14 -16.69 3.39
CA HIS A 10 1.53 -17.49 4.54
C HIS A 10 0.58 -18.70 4.66
N PRO A 11 1.10 -19.94 4.62
CA PRO A 11 0.29 -21.13 4.84
C PRO A 11 -0.43 -21.06 6.20
N GLY A 12 -1.69 -21.48 6.26
CA GLY A 12 -2.45 -21.57 7.51
C GLY A 12 -3.12 -20.26 7.97
N CYS A 13 -2.99 -19.17 7.22
CA CYS A 13 -3.76 -17.94 7.48
C CYS A 13 -5.26 -18.16 7.27
N GLN A 14 -6.05 -17.50 8.11
CA GLN A 14 -7.51 -17.55 8.08
C GLN A 14 -8.07 -16.14 8.21
N GLN A 15 -9.22 -15.92 7.59
CA GLN A 15 -9.82 -14.59 7.49
C GLN A 15 -11.34 -14.71 7.51
N GLY A 16 -12.00 -13.84 8.26
CA GLY A 16 -13.46 -13.80 8.37
C GLY A 16 -13.93 -12.87 9.49
N ASN A 17 -15.15 -12.36 9.40
CA ASN A 17 -15.78 -11.49 10.39
C ASN A 17 -14.90 -10.28 10.82
N GLY A 18 -14.20 -9.67 9.86
CA GLY A 18 -13.33 -8.51 10.11
C GLY A 18 -12.00 -8.84 10.79
N ILE A 19 -11.65 -10.12 10.90
CA ILE A 19 -10.43 -10.59 11.55
C ILE A 19 -9.54 -11.37 10.58
N PHE A 20 -8.23 -11.20 10.76
CA PHE A 20 -7.17 -11.97 10.15
C PHE A 20 -6.34 -12.72 11.20
N ILE A 21 -6.29 -14.05 11.09
CA ILE A 21 -5.53 -14.94 11.97
C ILE A 21 -4.33 -15.48 11.20
N LYS A 22 -3.13 -15.29 11.75
CA LYS A 22 -1.87 -15.69 11.13
C LYS A 22 -1.04 -16.55 12.09
N PRO A 23 -0.67 -17.79 11.70
CA PRO A 23 0.38 -18.52 12.40
C PRO A 23 1.67 -17.72 12.44
N CYS A 24 2.25 -17.58 13.63
CA CYS A 24 3.36 -16.66 13.86
C CYS A 24 4.39 -17.21 14.85
N VAL A 25 5.51 -16.51 14.96
CA VAL A 25 6.53 -16.77 15.97
C VAL A 25 6.38 -15.79 17.14
N GLN A 26 6.87 -16.16 18.32
CA GLN A 26 6.81 -15.29 19.51
C GLN A 26 7.41 -13.90 19.25
N GLN A 27 8.44 -13.80 18.40
CA GLN A 27 9.05 -12.53 18.04
C GLN A 27 8.07 -11.55 17.35
N GLU A 28 7.11 -12.05 16.56
CA GLU A 28 6.10 -11.20 15.90
C GLU A 28 5.10 -10.66 16.94
N VAL A 29 4.69 -11.51 17.89
CA VAL A 29 3.84 -11.11 19.03
C VAL A 29 4.53 -10.07 19.91
N ASP A 30 5.80 -10.32 20.28
CA ASP A 30 6.60 -9.39 21.09
C ASP A 30 6.78 -8.04 20.40
N PHE A 31 6.84 -8.01 19.06
CA PHE A 31 6.93 -6.76 18.31
C PHE A 31 5.67 -5.91 18.54
N TYR A 32 4.48 -6.48 18.34
CA TYR A 32 3.21 -5.77 18.57
C TYR A 32 3.01 -5.33 20.01
N HIS A 33 3.32 -6.18 21.00
CA HIS A 33 3.22 -5.79 22.41
C HIS A 33 4.12 -4.59 22.73
N ARG A 34 5.35 -4.56 22.21
CA ARG A 34 6.24 -3.41 22.42
C ARG A 34 5.73 -2.14 21.76
N LEU A 35 5.03 -2.22 20.63
CA LEU A 35 4.40 -1.04 20.03
C LEU A 35 3.30 -0.48 20.94
N LEU A 36 2.46 -1.36 21.48
CA LEU A 36 1.38 -0.98 22.41
C LEU A 36 1.91 -0.42 23.73
N GLU A 37 2.92 -1.08 24.34
CA GLU A 37 3.54 -0.64 25.60
C GLU A 37 4.14 0.78 25.51
N LYS A 38 4.57 1.18 24.33
CA LYS A 38 5.23 2.46 24.08
C LYS A 38 4.31 3.53 23.51
N ASP A 39 3.04 3.22 23.27
CA ASP A 39 2.11 4.08 22.52
C ASP A 39 2.77 4.55 21.21
N SER A 40 3.29 3.57 20.47
CA SER A 40 4.19 3.83 19.35
C SER A 40 3.44 4.46 18.17
N PRO A 41 4.01 5.46 17.48
CA PRO A 41 3.44 5.99 16.23
C PRO A 41 3.37 4.94 15.11
N LEU A 42 4.03 3.79 15.27
CA LEU A 42 3.89 2.69 14.33
C LEU A 42 2.52 2.01 14.38
N LEU A 43 1.75 2.17 15.47
CA LEU A 43 0.40 1.61 15.59
C LEU A 43 -0.54 2.10 14.48
N ASP A 44 -0.34 3.33 13.99
CA ASP A 44 -1.13 3.91 12.89
C ASP A 44 -0.88 3.20 11.55
N VAL A 45 0.30 2.59 11.39
CA VAL A 45 0.78 2.09 10.10
C VAL A 45 0.99 0.58 10.05
N VAL A 46 0.66 -0.14 11.12
CA VAL A 46 0.56 -1.61 11.14
C VAL A 46 -0.90 -2.05 11.28
N PRO A 47 -1.24 -3.32 11.00
CA PRO A 47 -2.57 -3.85 11.31
C PRO A 47 -2.86 -3.80 12.80
N VAL A 48 -4.11 -3.52 13.17
CA VAL A 48 -4.52 -3.46 14.58
C VAL A 48 -4.33 -4.83 15.22
N PHE A 49 -3.51 -4.89 16.28
CA PHE A 49 -3.31 -6.11 17.06
C PHE A 49 -4.49 -6.35 18.00
N MET A 50 -5.11 -7.52 17.84
CA MET A 50 -6.31 -7.91 18.57
C MET A 50 -6.04 -9.00 19.61
N GLY A 51 -4.83 -9.58 19.62
CA GLY A 51 -4.40 -10.58 20.60
C GLY A 51 -3.71 -11.78 19.97
N THR A 52 -3.68 -12.89 20.71
CA THR A 52 -3.05 -14.15 20.28
C THR A 52 -3.94 -15.36 20.57
N LEU A 53 -3.72 -16.45 19.83
CA LEU A 53 -4.34 -17.75 20.04
C LEU A 53 -3.25 -18.82 20.25
N VAL A 54 -3.46 -19.69 21.25
CA VAL A 54 -2.61 -20.85 21.54
C VAL A 54 -3.52 -22.06 21.83
N SER A 55 -3.38 -23.15 21.06
CA SER A 55 -4.17 -24.37 21.27
C SER A 55 -3.85 -25.04 22.62
N GLY A 56 -4.85 -25.68 23.24
CA GLY A 56 -4.69 -26.56 24.41
C GLY A 56 -5.20 -26.01 25.75
N ALA A 57 -5.61 -24.74 25.81
CA ALA A 57 -6.37 -24.19 26.94
C ALA A 57 -7.66 -23.57 26.40
N LYS A 58 -8.80 -23.90 27.02
CA LYS A 58 -10.09 -23.18 26.89
C LYS A 58 -10.01 -21.75 27.46
N LYS A 59 -8.90 -21.08 27.24
CA LYS A 59 -8.65 -19.70 27.60
C LYS A 59 -8.21 -19.03 26.30
N ALA A 60 -9.19 -18.62 25.50
CA ALA A 60 -9.12 -17.28 24.92
C ALA A 60 -8.63 -16.39 26.08
N HIS A 61 -7.33 -16.08 26.09
CA HIS A 61 -6.72 -15.41 27.23
C HIS A 61 -7.41 -14.05 27.42
N ASP A 62 -7.42 -13.55 28.65
CA ASP A 62 -7.91 -12.23 29.06
C ASP A 62 -7.36 -11.05 28.21
N GLN A 63 -6.45 -11.32 27.26
CA GLN A 63 -5.87 -10.38 26.30
C GLN A 63 -6.69 -10.16 25.02
N LEU A 64 -7.70 -11.00 24.72
CA LEU A 64 -8.70 -10.67 23.68
C LEU A 64 -9.61 -9.51 24.12
N LEU A 65 -9.60 -9.14 25.41
CA LEU A 65 -10.55 -8.22 26.06
C LEU A 65 -10.10 -6.74 26.07
N LEU A 66 -9.10 -6.35 25.30
CA LEU A 66 -8.65 -4.94 25.26
C LEU A 66 -9.29 -4.11 24.14
N ASN A 67 -10.09 -4.71 23.26
CA ASN A 67 -10.87 -3.98 22.25
C ASN A 67 -12.36 -4.28 22.44
N GLU A 68 -13.15 -3.24 22.65
CA GLU A 68 -14.62 -3.30 22.75
C GLU A 68 -15.25 -3.90 21.46
N ASP A 69 -14.60 -3.73 20.31
CA ASP A 69 -15.02 -4.29 19.02
C ASP A 69 -14.99 -5.83 18.96
N LEU A 70 -14.24 -6.50 19.84
CA LEU A 70 -14.13 -7.96 19.88
C LEU A 70 -15.21 -8.63 20.74
N GLU A 71 -15.97 -7.86 21.54
CA GLU A 71 -17.05 -8.41 22.37
C GLU A 71 -18.17 -9.05 21.52
N GLN A 72 -18.27 -8.69 20.24
CA GLN A 72 -19.29 -9.21 19.33
C GLN A 72 -18.93 -10.56 18.66
N ILE A 73 -17.68 -11.04 18.79
CA ILE A 73 -17.23 -12.23 18.07
C ILE A 73 -17.18 -13.43 19.01
N ASP A 74 -18.00 -14.43 18.69
CA ASP A 74 -18.16 -15.66 19.47
C ASP A 74 -16.80 -16.37 19.72
N PRO A 75 -16.34 -16.50 20.98
CA PRO A 75 -15.12 -17.21 21.36
C PRO A 75 -15.03 -18.64 20.81
N ASP A 76 -16.17 -19.32 20.62
CA ASP A 76 -16.20 -20.67 20.07
C ASP A 76 -15.87 -20.69 18.57
N GLN A 77 -16.13 -19.60 17.82
CA GLN A 77 -15.66 -19.46 16.44
C GLN A 77 -14.14 -19.37 16.35
N PHE A 78 -13.48 -18.66 17.27
CA PHE A 78 -12.01 -18.56 17.31
C PHE A 78 -11.32 -19.90 17.58
N SER A 79 -11.92 -20.73 18.43
CA SER A 79 -11.35 -22.02 18.81
C SER A 79 -11.30 -23.04 17.67
N GLN A 80 -12.22 -22.93 16.70
CA GLN A 80 -12.27 -23.80 15.51
C GLN A 80 -11.28 -23.35 14.40
N LEU A 81 -10.84 -22.10 14.46
CA LEU A 81 -9.91 -21.49 13.51
C LEU A 81 -8.44 -21.78 13.86
N ALA A 82 -8.12 -22.09 15.12
CA ALA A 82 -6.76 -22.42 15.52
C ALA A 82 -6.32 -23.81 15.01
N SER A 83 -5.20 -23.85 14.29
CA SER A 83 -4.50 -25.10 13.93
C SER A 83 -3.87 -25.72 15.19
N ASP A 84 -3.91 -27.04 15.32
CA ASP A 84 -3.53 -27.71 16.58
C ASP A 84 -2.04 -27.47 16.93
N GLY A 85 -1.78 -26.87 18.10
CA GLY A 85 -0.45 -26.65 18.68
C GLY A 85 0.34 -25.43 18.19
N GLU A 86 -0.20 -24.58 17.33
CA GLU A 86 0.55 -23.47 16.69
C GLU A 86 0.14 -22.09 17.23
N LEU A 87 1.12 -21.27 17.65
CA LEU A 87 0.91 -19.88 18.09
C LEU A 87 0.41 -19.04 16.90
N SER A 88 -0.69 -18.32 17.09
CA SER A 88 -1.23 -17.42 16.07
C SER A 88 -1.46 -16.02 16.61
N ILE A 89 -1.25 -15.02 15.76
CA ILE A 89 -1.59 -13.63 16.02
C ILE A 89 -2.96 -13.32 15.41
N VAL A 90 -3.75 -12.52 16.12
CA VAL A 90 -5.07 -12.03 15.69
C VAL A 90 -4.93 -10.55 15.36
N LEU A 91 -5.28 -10.18 14.13
CA LEU A 91 -5.19 -8.82 13.61
C LEU A 91 -6.54 -8.40 13.02
N ARG A 92 -6.81 -7.10 12.92
CA ARG A 92 -7.92 -6.59 12.09
C ARG A 92 -7.68 -6.97 10.63
N ASP A 93 -8.74 -7.37 9.93
CA ASP A 93 -8.71 -7.64 8.51
C ASP A 93 -8.72 -6.32 7.72
N GLU A 94 -7.60 -6.03 7.03
CA GLU A 94 -7.44 -4.82 6.23
C GLU A 94 -8.32 -4.81 4.94
N LEU A 95 -9.05 -5.90 4.65
CA LEU A 95 -10.02 -5.96 3.54
C LEU A 95 -11.42 -5.49 3.92
N VAL A 96 -11.69 -5.23 5.20
CA VAL A 96 -12.96 -4.65 5.66
C VAL A 96 -13.21 -3.31 4.94
N GLY A 97 -14.43 -3.11 4.45
CA GLY A 97 -14.85 -1.90 3.73
C GLY A 97 -14.54 -1.88 2.22
N PHE A 98 -13.77 -2.84 1.69
CA PHE A 98 -13.50 -2.96 0.25
C PHE A 98 -14.51 -3.87 -0.46
N VAL A 99 -15.07 -3.41 -1.58
CA VAL A 99 -16.02 -4.20 -2.38
C VAL A 99 -15.24 -5.12 -3.33
N LYS A 100 -14.29 -4.55 -4.09
CA LYS A 100 -13.42 -5.27 -5.04
C LYS A 100 -11.97 -4.86 -4.80
N PRO A 101 -11.32 -5.36 -3.73
CA PRO A 101 -9.97 -4.94 -3.39
C PRO A 101 -8.96 -5.35 -4.46
N THR A 102 -8.18 -4.39 -4.94
CA THR A 102 -6.89 -4.65 -5.59
C THR A 102 -5.81 -4.65 -4.52
N ILE A 103 -4.95 -5.66 -4.51
CA ILE A 103 -3.94 -5.89 -3.46
C ILE A 103 -2.55 -6.01 -4.07
N ALA A 104 -1.55 -5.42 -3.44
CA ALA A 104 -0.14 -5.69 -3.68
C ALA A 104 0.62 -5.92 -2.37
N ASP A 105 1.47 -6.96 -2.38
CA ASP A 105 2.50 -7.20 -1.36
C ASP A 105 3.85 -6.83 -1.96
N ILE A 106 4.52 -5.83 -1.37
CA ILE A 106 5.84 -5.39 -1.77
C ILE A 106 6.83 -5.67 -0.64
N LYS A 107 7.74 -6.64 -0.85
CA LYS A 107 8.80 -6.98 0.10
C LYS A 107 9.83 -5.85 0.16
N LEU A 108 10.27 -5.48 1.36
CA LEU A 108 11.22 -4.39 1.61
C LEU A 108 12.60 -4.90 2.08
N GLY A 109 13.62 -4.08 1.83
CA GLY A 109 15.00 -4.27 2.28
C GLY A 109 15.96 -4.82 1.22
N PHE A 110 17.22 -4.40 1.31
CA PHE A 110 18.33 -4.93 0.50
C PHE A 110 18.84 -6.27 1.07
N ARG A 111 19.09 -6.31 2.38
CA ARG A 111 19.36 -7.54 3.12
C ARG A 111 18.04 -8.13 3.63
N LEU A 112 17.81 -9.41 3.33
CA LEU A 112 16.52 -10.08 3.57
C LEU A 112 16.51 -11.01 4.80
N TRP A 113 17.61 -11.09 5.55
CA TRP A 113 17.80 -12.02 6.65
C TRP A 113 18.36 -11.33 7.90
N ASP A 114 17.90 -11.76 9.07
CA ASP A 114 18.39 -11.30 10.38
C ASP A 114 19.70 -11.97 10.81
N GLU A 115 20.36 -11.43 11.82
CA GLU A 115 21.61 -11.97 12.39
C GLU A 115 21.49 -13.47 12.78
N MET A 116 20.30 -13.91 13.19
CA MET A 116 20.02 -15.24 13.73
C MET A 116 19.73 -16.29 12.64
N ALA A 117 19.55 -15.88 11.38
CA ALA A 117 19.21 -16.80 10.31
C ALA A 117 20.31 -17.87 10.07
N PRO A 118 19.94 -19.15 9.83
CA PRO A 118 20.90 -20.18 9.49
C PRO A 118 21.68 -19.87 8.21
N ALA A 119 22.93 -20.32 8.10
CA ALA A 119 23.82 -20.02 6.96
C ALA A 119 23.19 -20.35 5.59
N ALA A 120 22.50 -21.49 5.47
CA ALA A 120 21.79 -21.87 4.24
C ALA A 120 20.64 -20.90 3.90
N LYS A 121 19.91 -20.40 4.90
CA LYS A 121 18.85 -19.40 4.73
C LYS A 121 19.44 -18.06 4.28
N LYS A 122 20.56 -17.63 4.88
CA LYS A 122 21.30 -16.42 4.50
C LYS A 122 21.75 -16.49 3.04
N GLN A 123 22.45 -17.55 2.64
CA GLN A 123 22.93 -17.75 1.26
C GLN A 123 21.78 -17.74 0.23
N ARG A 124 20.67 -18.42 0.53
CA ARG A 124 19.48 -18.41 -0.35
C ARG A 124 18.91 -17.00 -0.50
N LEU A 125 18.80 -16.25 0.59
CA LEU A 125 18.24 -14.90 0.61
C LEU A 125 19.20 -13.86 -0.01
N ASP A 126 20.51 -14.05 0.12
CA ASP A 126 21.51 -13.28 -0.63
C ASP A 126 21.35 -13.48 -2.14
N ASN A 127 21.13 -14.72 -2.58
CA ASN A 127 20.86 -14.98 -3.99
C ASN A 127 19.57 -14.30 -4.45
N VAL A 128 18.49 -14.36 -3.64
CA VAL A 128 17.24 -13.64 -3.96
C VAL A 128 17.48 -12.13 -4.05
N SER A 129 18.21 -11.54 -3.11
CA SER A 129 18.55 -10.11 -3.16
C SER A 129 19.33 -9.79 -4.43
N LYS A 130 20.38 -10.56 -4.74
CA LYS A 130 21.25 -10.35 -5.90
C LYS A 130 20.52 -10.48 -7.25
N THR A 131 19.53 -11.36 -7.36
CA THR A 131 18.85 -11.65 -8.64
C THR A 131 17.48 -10.98 -8.79
N THR A 132 17.10 -10.07 -7.89
CA THR A 132 15.82 -9.37 -7.94
C THR A 132 16.01 -7.89 -7.67
N THR A 133 14.94 -7.11 -7.82
CA THR A 133 14.98 -5.68 -7.49
C THR A 133 15.23 -5.40 -6.01
N SER A 134 15.16 -6.39 -5.10
CA SER A 134 15.54 -6.17 -3.70
C SER A 134 16.99 -5.72 -3.56
N GLY A 135 17.92 -6.32 -4.29
CA GLY A 135 19.33 -5.93 -4.20
C GLY A 135 19.66 -4.61 -4.88
N SER A 136 18.88 -4.19 -5.88
CA SER A 136 19.14 -2.97 -6.65
C SER A 136 18.32 -1.76 -6.20
N LEU A 137 17.11 -1.98 -5.68
CA LEU A 137 16.15 -0.93 -5.30
C LEU A 137 15.68 -1.00 -3.85
N GLY A 138 16.04 -2.05 -3.09
CA GLY A 138 15.57 -2.23 -1.72
C GLY A 138 14.09 -2.65 -1.63
N PHE A 139 13.46 -3.03 -2.74
CA PHE A 139 12.11 -3.62 -2.73
C PHE A 139 11.89 -4.59 -3.90
N ARG A 140 10.91 -5.49 -3.77
CA ARG A 140 10.40 -6.29 -4.90
C ARG A 140 8.92 -6.59 -4.73
N ILE A 141 8.22 -6.80 -5.85
CA ILE A 141 6.85 -7.30 -5.83
C ILE A 141 6.86 -8.74 -5.34
N ALA A 142 6.11 -9.06 -4.30
CA ALA A 142 5.95 -10.42 -3.80
C ALA A 142 4.73 -11.11 -4.40
N GLY A 143 3.69 -10.33 -4.68
CA GLY A 143 2.50 -10.76 -5.39
C GLY A 143 1.52 -9.61 -5.52
N MET A 144 0.62 -9.71 -6.50
CA MET A 144 -0.49 -8.77 -6.68
C MET A 144 -1.76 -9.51 -7.06
N SER A 145 -2.90 -8.96 -6.68
CA SER A 145 -4.21 -9.44 -7.06
C SER A 145 -5.03 -8.24 -7.51
N VAL A 146 -5.17 -8.09 -8.82
CA VAL A 146 -5.65 -6.86 -9.45
C VAL A 146 -7.01 -7.07 -10.06
N VAL A 147 -7.94 -6.16 -9.79
CA VAL A 147 -9.26 -6.11 -10.45
C VAL A 147 -9.12 -5.39 -11.79
N LEU A 148 -9.49 -6.05 -12.88
CA LEU A 148 -9.42 -5.55 -14.24
C LEU A 148 -10.69 -4.75 -14.61
N PRO A 149 -10.65 -3.95 -15.70
CA PRO A 149 -11.79 -3.12 -16.13
C PRO A 149 -13.09 -3.89 -16.42
N ASP A 150 -12.97 -5.15 -16.80
CA ASP A 150 -14.11 -6.04 -17.03
C ASP A 150 -14.67 -6.66 -15.73
N GLY A 151 -14.11 -6.29 -14.58
CA GLY A 151 -14.45 -6.81 -13.26
C GLY A 151 -13.79 -8.14 -12.91
N SER A 152 -13.02 -8.75 -13.83
CA SER A 152 -12.28 -9.98 -13.55
C SER A 152 -11.05 -9.71 -12.67
N ARG A 153 -10.50 -10.76 -12.06
CA ARG A 153 -9.31 -10.66 -11.20
C ARG A 153 -8.11 -11.32 -11.86
N LYS A 154 -6.99 -10.61 -11.90
CA LYS A 154 -5.70 -11.12 -12.36
C LYS A 154 -4.73 -11.22 -11.20
N VAL A 155 -4.19 -12.43 -10.98
CA VAL A 155 -3.19 -12.70 -9.94
C VAL A 155 -1.81 -12.73 -10.56
N PHE A 156 -0.88 -12.00 -9.96
CA PHE A 156 0.53 -11.97 -10.28
C PHE A 156 1.29 -12.59 -9.10
N ASP A 157 2.02 -13.67 -9.35
CA ASP A 157 2.63 -14.47 -8.29
C ASP A 157 4.07 -14.02 -7.95
N LYS A 158 4.71 -14.81 -7.10
CA LYS A 158 6.10 -14.61 -6.68
C LYS A 158 7.11 -14.75 -7.83
N GLN A 159 6.75 -15.45 -8.91
CA GLN A 159 7.64 -15.60 -10.06
C GLN A 159 7.60 -14.32 -10.90
N PHE A 160 6.41 -13.79 -11.17
CA PHE A 160 6.24 -12.49 -11.83
C PHE A 160 7.06 -11.39 -11.15
N GLY A 161 6.98 -11.30 -9.81
CA GLY A 161 7.70 -10.30 -9.03
C GLY A 161 9.23 -10.46 -8.97
N ARG A 162 9.79 -11.56 -9.49
CA ARG A 162 11.24 -11.81 -9.59
C ARG A 162 11.82 -11.55 -10.98
N GLU A 163 10.98 -11.39 -11.99
CA GLU A 163 11.39 -11.04 -13.36
C GLU A 163 11.91 -9.60 -13.54
N PRO A 164 11.39 -8.57 -12.84
CA PRO A 164 11.81 -7.20 -13.13
C PRO A 164 13.25 -6.92 -12.69
N THR A 165 13.78 -5.89 -13.33
CA THR A 165 15.07 -5.25 -13.09
C THR A 165 14.82 -3.80 -12.65
N ALA A 166 15.87 -3.10 -12.18
CA ALA A 166 15.75 -1.67 -11.90
C ALA A 166 15.35 -0.86 -13.14
N GLU A 167 15.62 -1.39 -14.34
CA GLU A 167 15.36 -0.75 -15.61
C GLU A 167 13.90 -0.81 -16.05
N ASN A 168 13.15 -1.83 -15.66
CA ASN A 168 11.78 -2.06 -16.14
C ASN A 168 10.74 -2.25 -15.02
N ILE A 169 11.10 -2.08 -13.75
CA ILE A 169 10.18 -2.25 -12.62
C ILE A 169 8.85 -1.47 -12.76
N ASN A 170 8.87 -0.32 -13.42
CA ASN A 170 7.67 0.49 -13.63
C ASN A 170 6.66 -0.15 -14.59
N ASP A 171 7.13 -0.94 -15.55
CA ASP A 171 6.28 -1.71 -16.47
C ASP A 171 5.53 -2.82 -15.72
N TYR A 172 6.06 -3.22 -14.56
CA TYR A 172 5.46 -4.19 -13.64
C TYR A 172 4.56 -3.51 -12.61
N LEU A 173 5.01 -2.40 -12.00
CA LEU A 173 4.20 -1.63 -11.03
C LEU A 173 2.96 -1.01 -11.67
N VAL A 174 3.00 -0.60 -12.94
CA VAL A 174 1.79 -0.09 -13.62
C VAL A 174 0.69 -1.13 -13.73
N GLN A 175 1.03 -2.43 -13.72
CA GLN A 175 0.03 -3.49 -13.72
C GLN A 175 -0.85 -3.48 -12.46
N LEU A 176 -0.38 -2.86 -11.37
CA LEU A 176 -1.17 -2.64 -10.17
C LEU A 176 -2.31 -1.66 -10.40
N PHE A 177 -2.23 -0.79 -11.41
CA PHE A 177 -3.19 0.30 -11.66
C PHE A 177 -3.79 0.20 -13.07
N PRO A 178 -4.71 -0.74 -13.32
CA PRO A 178 -5.48 -0.73 -14.56
C PRO A 178 -6.15 0.64 -14.74
N GLN A 179 -6.14 1.15 -15.97
CA GLN A 179 -6.71 2.47 -16.28
C GLN A 179 -6.02 3.63 -15.55
N VAL A 180 -4.70 3.57 -15.36
CA VAL A 180 -3.90 4.63 -14.73
C VAL A 180 -4.07 6.02 -15.34
N GLU A 181 -4.63 6.13 -16.55
CA GLU A 181 -4.93 7.42 -17.19
C GLU A 181 -6.17 8.12 -16.61
N ASN A 182 -6.93 7.41 -15.78
CA ASN A 182 -8.09 7.93 -15.08
C ASN A 182 -7.68 8.73 -13.84
N GLU A 183 -8.27 9.91 -13.64
CA GLU A 183 -7.93 10.81 -12.53
C GLU A 183 -8.20 10.23 -11.14
N TYR A 184 -9.19 9.36 -10.99
CA TYR A 184 -9.49 8.69 -9.73
C TYR A 184 -8.39 7.69 -9.36
N VAL A 185 -7.80 7.02 -10.35
CA VAL A 185 -6.63 6.13 -10.14
C VAL A 185 -5.40 6.95 -9.75
N TRP A 186 -5.23 8.13 -10.34
CA TRP A 186 -4.17 9.05 -9.90
C TRP A 186 -4.34 9.51 -8.47
N ALA A 187 -5.57 9.79 -8.05
CA ALA A 187 -5.84 10.11 -6.67
C ALA A 187 -5.45 8.94 -5.75
N VAL A 188 -5.77 7.69 -6.12
CA VAL A 188 -5.36 6.49 -5.38
C VAL A 188 -3.83 6.40 -5.27
N ILE A 189 -3.10 6.63 -6.37
CA ILE A 189 -1.63 6.63 -6.35
C ILE A 189 -1.09 7.73 -5.43
N ASP A 190 -1.61 8.95 -5.54
CA ASP A 190 -1.22 10.09 -4.69
C ASP A 190 -1.51 9.78 -3.20
N SER A 191 -2.58 9.05 -2.90
CA SER A 191 -2.95 8.58 -1.55
C SER A 191 -1.98 7.52 -1.00
N ILE A 192 -1.61 6.55 -1.84
CA ILE A 192 -0.65 5.50 -1.48
C ILE A 192 0.70 6.14 -1.14
N VAL A 193 1.16 7.10 -1.95
CA VAL A 193 2.43 7.80 -1.73
C VAL A 193 2.42 8.57 -0.41
N GLN A 194 1.37 9.33 -0.12
CA GLN A 194 1.22 10.07 1.15
C GLN A 194 1.26 9.12 2.36
N ARG A 195 0.61 7.96 2.27
CA ARG A 195 0.65 6.94 3.33
C ARG A 195 2.05 6.32 3.48
N ILE A 196 2.78 6.11 2.38
CA ILE A 196 4.19 5.68 2.45
C ILE A 196 5.07 6.75 3.11
N GLU A 197 4.86 8.04 2.80
CA GLU A 197 5.57 9.14 3.44
C GLU A 197 5.30 9.17 4.95
N HIS A 198 4.05 8.99 5.35
CA HIS A 198 3.66 8.87 6.76
C HIS A 198 4.31 7.65 7.44
N ILE A 199 4.35 6.47 6.79
CA ILE A 199 5.09 5.30 7.28
C ILE A 199 6.56 5.65 7.53
N ILE A 200 7.20 6.36 6.61
CA ILE A 200 8.60 6.77 6.73
C ILE A 200 8.78 7.72 7.94
N GLU A 201 7.83 8.61 8.20
CA GLU A 201 7.85 9.49 9.38
C GLU A 201 7.74 8.69 10.67
N CYS A 202 6.80 7.76 10.78
CA CYS A 202 6.66 6.89 11.95
C CYS A 202 7.92 6.06 12.20
N LEU A 203 8.55 5.52 11.14
CA LEU A 203 9.82 4.76 11.24
C LEU A 203 11.03 5.60 11.66
N LYS A 204 11.00 6.92 11.40
CA LYS A 204 12.04 7.84 11.90
C LYS A 204 11.85 8.16 13.37
N LEU A 205 10.59 8.23 13.84
CA LEU A 205 10.24 8.50 15.22
C LEU A 205 10.43 7.28 16.13
N GLU A 206 10.09 6.08 15.63
CA GLU A 206 10.29 4.81 16.33
C GLU A 206 11.24 3.92 15.49
N PRO A 207 12.56 4.00 15.75
CA PRO A 207 13.52 3.20 15.03
C PRO A 207 13.30 1.69 15.23
N THR A 208 13.32 0.96 14.13
CA THR A 208 13.20 -0.51 14.11
C THR A 208 14.34 -1.12 13.30
N LYS A 209 14.48 -2.45 13.37
CA LYS A 209 15.17 -3.25 12.36
C LYS A 209 14.20 -4.31 11.88
N MET A 210 13.97 -4.37 10.58
CA MET A 210 13.01 -5.30 9.98
C MET A 210 13.64 -6.02 8.79
N TYR A 211 13.50 -7.33 8.75
CA TYR A 211 14.00 -8.15 7.65
C TYR A 211 12.86 -8.89 6.97
N SER A 212 12.77 -8.77 5.65
CA SER A 212 11.70 -9.41 4.86
C SER A 212 10.27 -8.99 5.24
N CYS A 213 10.09 -7.83 5.90
CA CYS A 213 8.79 -7.20 6.03
C CYS A 213 8.24 -6.78 4.66
N SER A 214 6.95 -6.47 4.63
CA SER A 214 6.24 -6.11 3.40
C SER A 214 5.43 -4.83 3.60
N LEU A 215 5.35 -4.02 2.55
CA LEU A 215 4.35 -2.99 2.38
C LEU A 215 3.12 -3.62 1.71
N LEU A 216 2.01 -3.68 2.44
CA LEU A 216 0.72 -4.10 1.93
C LEU A 216 -0.01 -2.87 1.39
N ILE A 217 -0.39 -2.89 0.12
CA ILE A 217 -1.20 -1.86 -0.52
C ILE A 217 -2.54 -2.49 -0.90
N ILE A 218 -3.64 -1.89 -0.46
CA ILE A 218 -5.00 -2.28 -0.81
C ILE A 218 -5.73 -1.03 -1.30
N TYR A 219 -6.47 -1.13 -2.40
CA TYR A 219 -7.37 -0.06 -2.82
C TYR A 219 -8.61 -0.61 -3.52
N GLU A 220 -9.66 0.21 -3.63
CA GLU A 220 -10.88 -0.16 -4.35
C GLU A 220 -10.61 -0.27 -5.86
N GLY A 221 -10.60 -1.51 -6.37
CA GLY A 221 -10.14 -1.82 -7.72
C GLY A 221 -11.15 -1.50 -8.83
N SER A 222 -12.41 -1.31 -8.48
CA SER A 222 -13.47 -0.98 -9.43
C SER A 222 -13.67 0.52 -9.52
N LEU A 223 -13.52 1.09 -10.73
CA LEU A 223 -13.67 2.53 -10.94
C LEU A 223 -15.04 3.07 -10.55
N SER A 224 -16.11 2.33 -10.80
CA SER A 224 -17.46 2.78 -10.43
C SER A 224 -17.63 2.82 -8.91
N ASP A 225 -17.07 1.84 -8.21
CA ASP A 225 -17.14 1.75 -6.75
C ASP A 225 -16.24 2.83 -6.12
N LEU A 226 -15.05 3.06 -6.70
CA LEU A 226 -14.13 4.13 -6.33
C LEU A 226 -14.76 5.52 -6.53
N GLN A 227 -15.41 5.77 -7.67
CA GLN A 227 -16.12 7.01 -7.96
C GLN A 227 -17.25 7.26 -6.97
N ALA A 228 -18.10 6.25 -6.73
CA ALA A 228 -19.21 6.35 -5.80
C ALA A 228 -18.74 6.69 -4.38
N LYS A 229 -17.68 6.02 -3.89
CA LYS A 229 -17.09 6.30 -2.57
C LYS A 229 -16.55 7.72 -2.47
N ILE A 230 -15.83 8.18 -3.49
CA ILE A 230 -15.31 9.56 -3.55
C ILE A 230 -16.44 10.59 -3.57
N GLU A 231 -17.45 10.39 -4.41
CA GLU A 231 -18.57 11.32 -4.54
C GLU A 231 -19.38 11.40 -3.25
N HIS A 232 -19.56 10.27 -2.55
CA HIS A 232 -20.20 10.22 -1.24
C HIS A 232 -19.41 11.01 -0.19
N GLN A 233 -18.08 10.84 -0.13
CA GLN A 233 -17.23 11.60 0.79
C GLN A 233 -17.32 13.11 0.55
N TYR A 234 -17.40 13.54 -0.72
CA TYR A 234 -17.58 14.97 -1.06
C TYR A 234 -18.96 15.53 -0.71
N GLN A 235 -19.98 14.68 -0.62
CA GLN A 235 -21.33 15.09 -0.21
C GLN A 235 -21.48 15.12 1.32
N ALA A 236 -20.53 14.56 2.08
CA ALA A 236 -20.59 14.38 3.52
C ALA A 236 -19.93 15.51 4.37
N GLU A 237 -19.29 16.53 3.77
CA GLU A 237 -18.75 17.69 4.52
C GLU A 237 -19.78 18.83 4.70
N PRO A 238 -19.81 19.52 5.87
CA PRO A 238 -20.51 19.09 7.08
C PRO A 238 -21.81 19.91 7.30
N GLU A 239 -22.91 19.24 7.63
CA GLU A 239 -23.94 19.93 8.43
C GLU A 239 -23.43 20.02 9.87
N GLN A 240 -23.46 21.24 10.40
CA GLN A 240 -23.12 21.55 11.79
C GLN A 240 -24.00 20.77 12.77
N ASP A 241 -23.39 20.30 13.86
CA ASP A 241 -24.02 19.88 15.12
C ASP A 241 -25.25 18.97 15.00
N SER A 242 -25.03 17.66 15.03
CA SER A 242 -26.01 16.78 15.67
C SER A 242 -25.31 15.73 16.54
N ASP A 243 -25.48 15.90 17.85
CA ASP A 243 -25.21 14.90 18.88
C ASP A 243 -26.12 13.68 18.66
N THR A 244 -25.78 12.85 17.67
CA THR A 244 -26.39 11.54 17.50
C THR A 244 -25.28 10.51 17.54
N ASP A 245 -25.29 9.69 18.59
CA ASP A 245 -24.63 8.38 18.68
C ASP A 245 -25.16 7.47 17.56
N GLY A 246 -24.81 7.79 16.32
CA GLY A 246 -25.04 6.95 15.16
C GLY A 246 -23.97 5.86 15.15
N ASP A 247 -24.42 4.61 15.07
CA ASP A 247 -23.56 3.45 14.83
C ASP A 247 -22.46 3.81 13.82
N LEU A 248 -21.20 3.70 14.23
CA LEU A 248 -20.02 3.90 13.38
C LEU A 248 -20.03 2.82 12.29
N GLU A 249 -20.87 2.97 11.27
CA GLU A 249 -20.73 2.22 10.04
C GLU A 249 -19.34 2.55 9.49
N ASP A 250 -18.42 1.56 9.55
CA ASP A 250 -17.04 1.67 9.04
C ASP A 250 -17.05 2.44 7.71
N GLU A 251 -16.47 3.65 7.68
CA GLU A 251 -16.43 4.44 6.45
C GLU A 251 -15.82 3.59 5.32
N PRO A 252 -16.40 3.64 4.10
CA PRO A 252 -15.98 2.75 3.03
C PRO A 252 -14.52 2.98 2.64
N ALA A 253 -13.64 2.06 3.05
CA ALA A 253 -12.21 2.15 2.81
C ALA A 253 -11.90 2.24 1.30
N MET A 254 -11.05 3.20 0.93
CA MET A 254 -10.70 3.49 -0.46
C MET A 254 -9.28 3.08 -0.80
N VAL A 255 -8.37 3.34 0.14
CA VAL A 255 -6.94 3.04 0.06
C VAL A 255 -6.44 2.73 1.46
N THR A 256 -5.78 1.60 1.62
CA THR A 256 -5.09 1.19 2.85
C THR A 256 -3.65 0.84 2.49
N VAL A 257 -2.71 1.35 3.27
CA VAL A 257 -1.28 1.00 3.14
C VAL A 257 -0.75 0.70 4.53
N LYS A 258 -0.22 -0.52 4.73
CA LYS A 258 0.26 -1.00 6.03
C LYS A 258 1.60 -1.71 5.90
N LEU A 259 2.43 -1.60 6.92
CA LEU A 259 3.56 -2.51 7.10
C LEU A 259 3.06 -3.83 7.70
N ILE A 260 3.54 -4.96 7.18
CA ILE A 260 3.22 -6.30 7.66
C ILE A 260 4.47 -7.19 7.72
N ASP A 261 4.30 -8.40 8.26
CA ASP A 261 5.33 -9.45 8.40
C ASP A 261 6.47 -9.08 9.37
N PHE A 262 6.19 -9.14 10.69
CA PHE A 262 7.13 -8.71 11.73
C PHE A 262 7.88 -9.86 12.43
N ALA A 263 7.81 -11.07 11.87
CA ALA A 263 8.50 -12.26 12.39
C ALA A 263 10.03 -12.09 12.55
N HIS A 264 10.63 -11.17 11.79
CA HIS A 264 12.06 -10.84 11.86
C HIS A 264 12.27 -9.34 12.12
N SER A 265 11.46 -8.79 13.03
CA SER A 265 11.48 -7.37 13.38
C SER A 265 11.77 -7.15 14.85
N THR A 266 12.47 -6.05 15.16
CA THR A 266 12.75 -5.60 16.53
C THR A 266 12.75 -4.08 16.60
N LEU A 267 12.50 -3.51 17.77
CA LEU A 267 12.86 -2.12 18.04
C LEU A 267 14.39 -1.94 17.96
N ALA A 268 14.83 -0.74 17.64
CA ALA A 268 16.24 -0.41 17.46
C ALA A 268 16.58 0.95 18.06
N SER A 269 17.88 1.25 18.16
CA SER A 269 18.35 2.58 18.54
C SER A 269 18.45 3.54 17.35
N GLU A 270 18.58 3.01 16.14
CA GLU A 270 18.85 3.78 14.92
C GLU A 270 17.90 3.36 13.78
N PRO A 271 17.40 4.31 12.96
CA PRO A 271 16.44 4.03 11.90
C PRO A 271 16.88 2.90 10.95
N ASP A 272 15.91 2.15 10.42
CA ASP A 272 16.18 1.16 9.38
C ASP A 272 16.32 1.83 8.01
N LEU A 273 17.54 2.27 7.69
CA LEU A 273 17.82 2.92 6.41
C LEU A 273 17.49 2.02 5.21
N GLN A 274 17.56 0.69 5.33
CA GLN A 274 17.26 -0.22 4.22
C GLN A 274 15.77 -0.24 3.89
N VAL A 275 14.93 -0.27 4.93
CA VAL A 275 13.47 -0.24 4.76
C VAL A 275 13.03 1.15 4.29
N ILE A 276 13.55 2.21 4.92
CA ILE A 276 13.24 3.59 4.55
C ILE A 276 13.65 3.87 3.10
N GLU A 277 14.83 3.44 2.67
CA GLU A 277 15.26 3.59 1.27
C GLU A 277 14.39 2.74 0.31
N GLY A 278 14.03 1.52 0.71
CA GLY A 278 13.07 0.70 -0.04
C GLY A 278 11.73 1.40 -0.25
N LEU A 279 11.16 1.98 0.81
CA LEU A 279 9.91 2.76 0.77
C LEU A 279 10.03 4.01 -0.11
N ASN A 280 11.11 4.78 0.03
CA ASN A 280 11.39 5.93 -0.83
C ASN A 280 11.46 5.51 -2.30
N ASN A 281 12.09 4.37 -2.59
CA ASN A 281 12.17 3.84 -3.95
C ASN A 281 10.80 3.35 -4.44
N VAL A 282 9.95 2.75 -3.60
CA VAL A 282 8.56 2.45 -3.97
C VAL A 282 7.83 3.74 -4.35
N SER A 283 7.81 4.76 -3.48
CA SER A 283 7.17 6.05 -3.76
C SER A 283 7.69 6.68 -5.05
N LYS A 284 9.01 6.69 -5.26
CA LYS A 284 9.64 7.23 -6.48
C LYS A 284 9.18 6.53 -7.75
N HIS A 285 8.95 5.22 -7.71
CA HIS A 285 8.54 4.44 -8.88
C HIS A 285 7.01 4.41 -9.07
N LEU A 286 6.23 4.70 -8.02
CA LEU A 286 4.79 4.96 -8.11
C LEU A 286 4.49 6.39 -8.58
N MET A 287 5.30 7.36 -8.14
CA MET A 287 5.17 8.75 -8.52
C MET A 287 5.66 9.02 -9.94
N PRO A 288 5.11 10.04 -10.59
CA PRO A 288 5.74 10.61 -11.75
C PRO A 288 7.10 11.22 -11.40
N ASN A 289 8.10 11.01 -12.27
CA ASN A 289 9.33 11.80 -12.27
C ASN A 289 9.00 13.28 -12.48
N THR A 290 9.29 14.11 -11.49
CA THR A 290 9.18 15.56 -11.65
C THR A 290 10.21 16.04 -12.65
N ILE A 291 9.75 16.78 -13.66
CA ILE A 291 10.58 17.45 -14.65
C ILE A 291 10.50 18.94 -14.36
N GLU A 292 11.65 19.58 -14.17
CA GLU A 292 11.75 21.02 -13.91
C GLU A 292 12.01 21.82 -15.18
N ASP A 293 12.77 21.26 -16.14
CA ASP A 293 13.06 21.92 -17.42
C ASP A 293 11.92 21.66 -18.43
N ILE A 294 11.28 22.74 -18.88
CA ILE A 294 10.18 22.70 -19.84
C ILE A 294 10.59 22.05 -21.17
N ARG A 295 11.83 22.24 -21.63
CA ARG A 295 12.30 21.67 -22.90
C ARG A 295 12.41 20.16 -22.79
N GLU A 296 12.97 19.68 -21.68
CA GLU A 296 13.01 18.24 -21.39
C GLU A 296 11.59 17.65 -21.37
N PHE A 297 10.63 18.34 -20.74
CA PHE A 297 9.23 17.91 -20.74
C PHE A 297 8.63 17.81 -22.16
N VAL A 298 8.86 18.80 -23.03
CA VAL A 298 8.36 18.79 -24.41
C VAL A 298 9.06 17.71 -25.26
N GLU A 299 10.35 17.47 -25.03
CA GLU A 299 11.09 16.38 -25.66
C GLU A 299 10.53 15.01 -25.25
N LEU A 300 10.23 14.84 -23.96
CA LEU A 300 9.57 13.65 -23.43
C LEU A 300 8.18 13.46 -24.03
N ALA A 301 7.39 14.53 -24.16
CA ALA A 301 6.06 14.49 -24.78
C ALA A 301 6.10 14.02 -26.24
N SER A 302 7.23 14.24 -26.92
CA SER A 302 7.43 13.89 -28.33
C SER A 302 7.89 12.44 -28.53
N ARG A 303 8.12 11.68 -27.46
CA ARG A 303 8.54 10.29 -27.55
C ARG A 303 7.41 9.41 -28.08
N LYS A 304 7.77 8.38 -28.86
CA LYS A 304 6.80 7.47 -29.49
C LYS A 304 5.94 6.68 -28.50
N ASP A 305 6.46 6.43 -27.30
CA ASP A 305 5.78 5.69 -26.24
C ASP A 305 4.80 6.54 -25.43
N VAL A 306 4.86 7.87 -25.56
CA VAL A 306 3.94 8.79 -24.89
C VAL A 306 2.74 9.02 -25.82
N LYS A 307 1.54 8.71 -25.34
CA LYS A 307 0.29 8.79 -26.12
C LYS A 307 -0.64 9.89 -25.66
N SER A 308 -0.60 10.23 -24.37
CA SER A 308 -1.46 11.24 -23.79
C SER A 308 -0.72 12.08 -22.76
N VAL A 309 -1.30 13.24 -22.49
CA VAL A 309 -0.94 14.12 -21.38
C VAL A 309 -2.19 14.48 -20.60
N ILE A 310 -2.10 14.35 -19.27
CA ILE A 310 -3.14 14.81 -18.35
C ILE A 310 -2.73 16.20 -17.86
N ILE A 311 -3.63 17.18 -17.98
CA ILE A 311 -3.40 18.56 -17.56
C ILE A 311 -4.39 18.87 -16.44
N LYS A 312 -3.86 19.07 -15.23
CA LYS A 312 -4.64 19.47 -14.05
C LYS A 312 -4.40 20.92 -13.74
N THR A 313 -5.45 21.73 -13.70
CA THR A 313 -5.38 23.09 -13.14
C THR A 313 -5.90 23.07 -11.71
N ASN A 314 -5.10 23.53 -10.76
CA ASN A 314 -5.44 23.61 -9.35
C ASN A 314 -6.22 24.90 -9.04
N SER A 315 -6.82 24.97 -7.84
CA SER A 315 -7.58 26.15 -7.38
C SER A 315 -6.72 27.41 -7.25
N ASP A 316 -5.42 27.25 -7.00
CA ASP A 316 -4.43 28.33 -6.94
C ASP A 316 -3.91 28.79 -8.32
N SER A 317 -4.54 28.31 -9.41
CA SER A 317 -4.14 28.54 -10.81
C SER A 317 -2.80 27.89 -11.22
N SER A 318 -2.15 27.11 -10.36
CA SER A 318 -1.03 26.29 -10.78
C SER A 318 -1.52 25.13 -11.67
N THR A 319 -0.72 24.74 -12.65
CA THR A 319 -1.03 23.66 -13.58
C THR A 319 -0.01 22.53 -13.48
N LYS A 320 -0.49 21.30 -13.34
CA LYS A 320 0.31 20.08 -13.33
C LYS A 320 0.08 19.32 -14.64
N PHE A 321 1.14 19.13 -15.42
CA PHE A 321 1.12 18.32 -16.64
C PHE A 321 1.71 16.95 -16.33
N LYS A 322 0.97 15.86 -16.57
CA LYS A 322 1.43 14.48 -16.38
C LYS A 322 1.50 13.75 -17.73
N LEU A 323 2.69 13.38 -18.18
CA LEU A 323 2.90 12.55 -19.38
C LEU A 323 3.09 11.10 -18.96
N ARG A 324 2.31 10.18 -19.51
CA ARG A 324 2.58 8.74 -19.34
C ARG A 324 3.53 8.27 -20.44
N GLY A 325 4.78 7.95 -20.09
CA GLY A 325 5.66 7.12 -20.93
C GLY A 325 5.56 5.65 -20.55
N HIS A 326 6.27 4.78 -21.29
CA HIS A 326 6.32 3.35 -21.00
C HIS A 326 6.88 3.11 -19.59
N ARG A 327 8.03 3.74 -19.31
CA ARG A 327 8.80 3.51 -18.08
C ARG A 327 8.47 4.48 -16.95
N PHE A 328 8.06 5.71 -17.22
CA PHE A 328 7.82 6.68 -16.16
C PHE A 328 6.63 7.53 -16.51
N VAL A 329 5.93 8.00 -15.48
CA VAL A 329 5.10 9.18 -15.64
C VAL A 329 6.01 10.38 -15.44
N TYR A 330 5.88 11.43 -16.22
CA TYR A 330 6.65 12.65 -16.05
C TYR A 330 5.70 13.76 -15.65
N THR A 331 5.99 14.46 -14.56
CA THR A 331 5.17 15.57 -14.08
C THR A 331 5.92 16.88 -14.18
N LEU A 332 5.33 17.86 -14.85
CA LEU A 332 5.78 19.25 -14.83
C LEU A 332 4.77 20.10 -14.07
N ASN A 333 5.20 20.72 -12.97
CA ASN A 333 4.39 21.68 -12.22
C ASN A 333 4.71 23.10 -12.69
N VAL A 334 3.67 23.89 -12.95
CA VAL A 334 3.79 25.24 -13.51
C VAL A 334 2.91 26.19 -12.72
N GLU A 335 3.51 27.15 -12.03
CA GLU A 335 2.78 28.09 -11.16
C GLU A 335 2.04 29.19 -11.93
N SER A 336 2.52 29.55 -13.13
CA SER A 336 1.91 30.62 -13.95
C SER A 336 0.98 30.04 -15.01
N ALA A 337 -0.27 30.52 -15.01
CA ALA A 337 -1.27 30.18 -16.00
C ALA A 337 -0.83 30.55 -17.43
N GLU A 338 -0.15 31.69 -17.64
CA GLU A 338 0.38 32.04 -18.98
C GLU A 338 1.47 31.07 -19.43
N ARG A 339 2.35 30.64 -18.52
CA ARG A 339 3.39 29.64 -18.84
C ARG A 339 2.77 28.30 -19.18
N ALA A 340 1.78 27.86 -18.40
CA ALA A 340 1.04 26.63 -18.66
C ALA A 340 0.37 26.65 -20.05
N LYS A 341 -0.27 27.76 -20.42
CA LYS A 341 -0.86 27.92 -21.75
C LYS A 341 0.17 27.76 -22.87
N LYS A 342 1.34 28.40 -22.75
CA LYS A 342 2.43 28.27 -23.74
C LYS A 342 2.98 26.85 -23.84
N ILE A 343 3.10 26.15 -22.72
CA ILE A 343 3.56 24.75 -22.68
C ILE A 343 2.55 23.87 -23.41
N ARG A 344 1.25 24.05 -23.14
CA ARG A 344 0.18 23.34 -23.83
C ARG A 344 0.23 23.56 -25.34
N GLU A 345 0.46 24.79 -25.79
CA GLU A 345 0.62 25.13 -27.22
C GLU A 345 1.89 24.52 -27.84
N SER A 346 2.89 24.20 -27.02
CA SER A 346 4.17 23.60 -27.45
C SER A 346 4.14 22.06 -27.49
N LEU A 347 3.04 21.43 -27.09
CA LEU A 347 2.91 19.97 -27.11
C LEU A 347 2.89 19.45 -28.56
N PRO A 348 3.46 18.26 -28.80
CA PRO A 348 3.56 17.70 -30.14
C PRO A 348 2.18 17.36 -30.72
N PRO A 349 1.99 17.54 -32.05
CA PRO A 349 0.74 17.21 -32.71
C PRO A 349 0.47 15.71 -32.67
N GLY A 350 -0.76 15.32 -32.34
CA GLY A 350 -1.18 13.91 -32.21
C GLY A 350 -1.02 13.32 -30.81
N LEU A 351 -0.60 14.12 -29.82
CA LEU A 351 -0.67 13.76 -28.41
C LEU A 351 -2.09 14.02 -27.89
N ASP A 352 -2.70 13.02 -27.26
CA ASP A 352 -4.04 13.15 -26.69
C ASP A 352 -4.01 13.99 -25.41
N ILE A 353 -4.74 15.11 -25.39
CA ILE A 353 -4.78 16.00 -24.22
C ILE A 353 -6.05 15.73 -23.41
N VAL A 354 -5.86 15.39 -22.13
CA VAL A 354 -6.93 15.14 -21.16
C VAL A 354 -6.91 16.23 -20.10
N ASP A 355 -7.95 17.06 -20.05
CA ASP A 355 -8.11 18.08 -19.02
C ASP A 355 -8.87 17.53 -17.82
N ILE A 356 -8.31 17.71 -16.62
CA ILE A 356 -8.97 17.37 -15.35
C ILE A 356 -9.15 18.63 -14.51
N SER A 357 -10.38 18.83 -14.03
CA SER A 357 -10.72 19.97 -13.17
C SER A 357 -10.30 19.70 -11.72
N SER A 358 -10.16 20.75 -10.91
CA SER A 358 -9.64 20.72 -9.52
C SER A 358 -10.51 19.96 -8.50
N LYS A 359 -11.27 18.94 -8.90
CA LYS A 359 -12.00 18.02 -8.03
C LYS A 359 -11.36 16.64 -7.96
N ALA A 360 -10.03 16.55 -8.12
CA ALA A 360 -9.39 15.27 -7.81
C ALA A 360 -9.58 15.01 -6.31
N PRO A 361 -10.21 13.90 -5.91
CA PRO A 361 -10.39 13.51 -4.51
C PRO A 361 -9.07 13.55 -3.76
N LYS A 362 -9.07 14.25 -2.63
CA LYS A 362 -8.06 14.03 -1.60
C LYS A 362 -8.64 13.02 -0.64
N PHE A 363 -7.92 11.95 -0.41
CA PHE A 363 -8.26 11.01 0.64
C PHE A 363 -7.73 11.58 1.96
N ALA A 364 -8.53 11.54 3.01
CA ALA A 364 -8.00 11.70 4.36
C ALA A 364 -6.89 10.66 4.57
N ILE A 365 -5.79 11.08 5.21
CA ILE A 365 -4.67 10.17 5.53
C ILE A 365 -5.08 9.31 6.70
#